data_AF-A0A0V0GGL6-F1
#
_entry.id   AF-A0A0V0GGL6-F1
#
_cell.length_a   1.000
_cell.length_b   1.000
_cell.length_c   1.000
_cell.angle_alpha   90.00
_cell.angle_beta   90.00
_cell.angle_gamma   90.00
#
_symmetry.space_group_name_H-M   'P 1'
#
loop_
_entity.id
_entity.type
_entity.pdbx_description
1 polymer ?
#
loop_
_entity_poly.entity_id
_entity_poly.type
_entity_poly.pdbx_seq_one_letter_code
_entity_poly.pdbx_strand_id
1 'polypeptide(L)'
;MLQGAVTHEDFEGHKGTIKAGDLQWMTAGRGIVHSEMPAAEGTQKGLQLWINLSSKHKMIQPRYQEIPSENIAEATKDGIKVRIIAGESLGAKSAIYTRT
;
A
#
# COMPACT_ATOMS: atom_id res chain seq x y z
N MET A 1 -2.30 -4.53 4.53
CA MET A 1 -3.11 -5.72 4.94
C MET A 1 -3.11 -5.87 6.46
N LEU A 2 -4.19 -6.37 7.07
CA LEU A 2 -4.32 -6.55 8.54
C LEU A 2 -4.25 -8.02 8.96
N GLN A 3 -4.84 -8.93 8.18
CA GLN A 3 -4.85 -10.37 8.46
C GLN A 3 -4.82 -11.14 7.13
N GLY A 4 -4.05 -12.23 7.09
CA GLY A 4 -3.94 -13.09 5.92
C GLY A 4 -3.06 -12.50 4.81
N ALA A 5 -3.34 -12.82 3.55
CA ALA A 5 -2.61 -12.34 2.38
C ALA A 5 -3.49 -12.26 1.12
N VAL A 6 -3.13 -11.33 0.23
CA VAL A 6 -3.77 -11.13 -1.08
C VAL A 6 -2.69 -11.20 -2.17
N THR A 7 -2.93 -11.98 -3.20
CA THR A 7 -2.10 -11.98 -4.41
C THR A 7 -2.70 -11.03 -5.43
N HIS A 8 -1.85 -10.21 -6.03
CA HIS A 8 -2.24 -9.29 -7.09
C HIS A 8 -1.48 -9.61 -8.37
N GLU A 9 -2.12 -9.33 -9.50
CA GLU A 9 -1.54 -9.40 -10.85
C GLU A 9 -2.17 -8.33 -11.73
N ASP A 10 -1.35 -7.59 -12.48
CA ASP A 10 -1.79 -6.60 -13.45
C ASP A 10 -1.59 -7.06 -14.92
N PHE A 11 -2.20 -6.32 -15.84
CA PHE A 11 -2.13 -6.57 -17.29
C PHE A 11 -0.73 -6.38 -17.92
N GLU A 12 0.20 -5.72 -17.21
CA GLU A 12 1.61 -5.58 -17.63
C GLU A 12 2.48 -6.72 -17.05
N GLY A 13 1.88 -7.64 -16.28
CA GLY A 13 2.54 -8.80 -15.70
C GLY A 13 3.19 -8.55 -14.34
N HIS A 14 2.99 -7.37 -13.72
CA HIS A 14 3.39 -7.15 -12.34
C HIS A 14 2.52 -7.99 -11.41
N LYS A 15 3.17 -8.76 -10.55
CA LYS A 15 2.49 -9.62 -9.59
C LYS A 15 3.24 -9.70 -8.28
N GLY A 16 2.50 -9.96 -7.21
CA GLY A 16 3.07 -10.11 -5.88
C GLY A 16 2.02 -10.57 -4.88
N THR A 17 2.47 -10.84 -3.65
CA THR A 17 1.58 -11.22 -2.55
C THR A 17 1.79 -10.25 -1.40
N ILE A 18 0.72 -9.53 -1.04
CA ILE A 18 0.67 -8.60 0.08
C ILE A 18 0.25 -9.38 1.31
N LYS A 19 1.15 -9.57 2.27
CA LYS A 19 0.90 -10.31 3.51
C LYS A 19 0.42 -9.39 4.63
N ALA A 20 -0.02 -9.98 5.74
CA ALA A 20 -0.42 -9.23 6.93
C ALA A 20 0.68 -8.26 7.36
N GLY A 21 0.31 -6.99 7.52
CA GLY A 21 1.23 -5.92 7.86
C GLY A 21 1.83 -5.18 6.65
N ASP A 22 1.88 -5.79 5.47
CA ASP A 22 2.46 -5.19 4.26
C ASP A 22 1.58 -4.05 3.70
N LEU A 23 2.23 -3.19 2.93
CA LEU A 23 1.63 -2.06 2.23
C LEU A 23 1.92 -2.12 0.73
N GLN A 24 0.88 -1.97 -0.08
CA GLN A 24 1.00 -1.63 -1.49
C GLN A 24 0.39 -0.24 -1.71
N TRP A 25 1.17 0.66 -2.31
CA TRP A 25 0.72 1.97 -2.77
C TRP A 25 0.75 2.03 -4.30
N MET A 26 -0.42 1.81 -4.90
CA MET A 26 -0.59 1.83 -6.35
C MET A 26 -1.03 3.22 -6.83
N THR A 27 -0.26 3.81 -7.73
CA THR A 27 -0.65 5.00 -8.49
C THR A 27 -1.16 4.56 -9.85
N ALA A 28 -2.47 4.58 -10.08
CA ALA A 28 -3.06 4.12 -11.34
C ALA A 28 -2.72 5.01 -12.55
N GLY A 29 -2.66 6.34 -12.34
CA GLY A 29 -2.36 7.29 -13.42
C GLY A 29 -3.29 7.11 -14.62
N ARG A 30 -2.72 7.02 -15.82
CA ARG A 30 -3.46 6.85 -17.09
C ARG A 30 -4.29 5.56 -17.18
N GLY A 31 -4.06 4.58 -16.31
CA GLY A 31 -4.86 3.36 -16.24
C GLY A 31 -4.05 2.13 -15.79
N ILE A 32 -4.70 1.27 -15.00
CA ILE A 32 -4.24 -0.07 -14.62
C ILE A 32 -5.45 -0.99 -14.69
N VAL A 33 -5.28 -2.18 -15.25
CA VAL A 33 -6.22 -3.30 -15.08
C VAL A 33 -5.49 -4.34 -14.24
N HIS A 34 -6.08 -4.74 -13.12
CA HIS A 34 -5.48 -5.69 -12.19
C HIS A 34 -6.54 -6.53 -11.48
N SER A 35 -6.07 -7.63 -10.89
CA SER A 35 -6.84 -8.48 -10.00
C SER A 35 -6.19 -8.49 -8.61
N GLU A 36 -7.01 -8.62 -7.58
CA GLU A 36 -6.58 -8.78 -6.20
C GLU A 36 -7.40 -9.91 -5.59
N MET A 37 -6.78 -11.07 -5.37
CA MET A 37 -7.45 -12.29 -4.92
C MET A 37 -6.88 -12.78 -3.58
N PRO A 38 -7.70 -13.32 -2.67
CA PRO A 38 -7.22 -14.05 -1.50
C PRO A 38 -6.11 -15.07 -1.86
N ALA A 39 -4.97 -15.01 -1.17
CA ALA A 39 -3.83 -15.89 -1.48
C ALA A 39 -3.97 -17.30 -0.88
N ALA A 40 -4.86 -17.49 0.08
CA ALA A 40 -5.13 -18.76 0.74
C ALA A 40 -6.56 -18.81 1.29
N GLU A 41 -7.00 -19.99 1.70
CA GLU A 41 -8.25 -20.17 2.43
C GLU A 41 -8.23 -19.45 3.79
N GLY A 42 -9.41 -19.12 4.29
CA GLY A 42 -9.58 -18.39 5.54
C GLY A 42 -9.76 -16.88 5.36
N THR A 43 -9.73 -16.17 6.49
CA THR A 43 -10.11 -14.75 6.53
C THR A 43 -8.98 -13.84 6.05
N GLN A 44 -9.27 -13.07 5.00
CA GLN A 44 -8.41 -11.97 4.54
C GLN A 44 -9.02 -10.65 5.01
N LYS A 45 -8.27 -9.86 5.80
CA LYS A 45 -8.69 -8.53 6.23
C LYS A 45 -7.69 -7.50 5.75
N GLY A 46 -8.17 -6.53 4.98
CA GLY A 46 -7.39 -5.43 4.45
C GLY A 46 -8.17 -4.12 4.51
N LEU A 47 -7.46 -3.03 4.28
CA LEU A 47 -8.03 -1.72 4.06
C LEU A 47 -7.55 -1.26 2.70
N GLN A 48 -8.44 -0.70 1.90
CA GLN A 48 -8.13 -0.12 0.61
C GLN A 48 -8.66 1.31 0.59
N LEU A 49 -7.81 2.25 0.17
CA LEU A 49 -8.14 3.66 0.12
C LEU A 49 -7.82 4.20 -1.28
N TRP A 50 -8.76 4.94 -1.85
CA TRP A 50 -8.56 5.63 -3.12
C TRP A 50 -8.27 7.11 -2.86
N ILE A 51 -7.08 7.54 -3.28
CA ILE A 51 -6.61 8.91 -3.10
C ILE A 51 -6.61 9.57 -4.47
N ASN A 52 -7.34 10.68 -4.59
CA ASN A 52 -7.44 11.39 -5.85
C ASN A 52 -6.08 11.98 -6.27
N LEU A 53 -5.78 11.92 -7.56
CA LEU A 53 -4.69 12.66 -8.18
C LEU A 53 -5.18 14.01 -8.69
N SER A 54 -4.39 15.06 -8.47
CA SER A 54 -4.61 16.37 -9.10
C SER A 54 -4.66 16.24 -10.64
N SER A 55 -5.36 17.16 -11.31
CA SER A 55 -5.57 17.12 -12.77
C SER A 55 -4.28 16.88 -13.57
N LYS A 56 -3.20 17.63 -13.26
CA LYS A 56 -1.88 17.49 -13.90
C LYS A 56 -1.22 16.11 -13.75
N HIS A 57 -1.65 15.31 -12.78
CA HIS A 57 -1.08 13.99 -12.50
C HIS A 57 -1.97 12.84 -12.97
N LYS A 58 -3.17 13.08 -13.50
CA LYS A 58 -4.11 12.00 -13.84
C LYS A 58 -3.64 11.10 -14.98
N MET A 59 -2.77 11.58 -15.87
CA MET A 59 -2.30 10.83 -17.05
C MET A 59 -0.85 10.34 -16.96
N ILE A 60 -0.25 10.34 -15.77
CA ILE A 60 1.11 9.82 -15.58
C ILE A 60 1.16 8.30 -15.75
N GLN A 61 2.37 7.78 -15.90
CA GLN A 61 2.60 6.34 -15.89
C GLN A 61 2.17 5.70 -14.57
N PRO A 62 1.58 4.49 -14.60
CA PRO A 62 1.39 3.64 -13.45
C PRO A 62 2.66 3.50 -12.60
N ARG A 63 2.52 3.38 -11.29
CA ARG A 63 3.64 3.10 -10.39
C ARG A 63 3.18 2.38 -9.14
N TYR A 64 3.93 1.36 -8.75
CA TYR A 64 3.80 0.68 -7.46
C TYR A 64 4.89 1.16 -6.48
N GLN A 65 4.54 1.26 -5.21
CA GLN A 65 5.49 1.31 -4.10
C GLN A 65 5.02 0.24 -3.10
N GLU A 66 5.82 -0.81 -2.95
CA GLU A 66 5.51 -1.93 -2.07
C GLU A 66 6.48 -1.92 -0.91
N ILE A 67 5.94 -1.97 0.31
CA ILE A 67 6.75 -1.94 1.53
C ILE A 67 6.34 -3.15 2.38
N PRO A 68 7.26 -4.12 2.55
CA PRO A 68 7.10 -5.21 3.51
C PRO A 68 6.88 -4.68 4.92
N SER A 69 6.12 -5.40 5.73
CA SER A 69 5.74 -5.00 7.09
C SER A 69 6.93 -4.57 7.95
N GLU A 70 8.08 -5.24 7.83
CA GLU A 70 9.32 -4.96 8.55
C GLU A 70 9.98 -3.64 8.18
N ASN A 71 9.66 -3.10 7.00
CA ASN A 71 10.22 -1.86 6.47
C ASN A 71 9.27 -0.67 6.65
N ILE A 72 8.07 -0.89 7.20
CA ILE A 72 7.16 0.21 7.55
C ILE A 72 7.68 0.88 8.82
N ALA A 73 7.85 2.21 8.77
CA ALA A 73 8.25 2.97 9.94
C ALA A 73 7.22 2.81 11.07
N GLU A 74 7.69 2.50 12.28
CA GLU A 74 6.87 2.40 13.48
C GLU A 74 7.44 3.29 14.57
N ALA A 75 6.55 3.85 15.38
CA ALA A 75 6.93 4.62 16.56
C ALA A 75 6.05 4.22 17.74
N THR A 76 6.66 4.24 18.92
CA THR A 76 5.97 3.94 20.19
C THR A 76 6.25 5.06 21.17
N LYS A 77 5.20 5.62 21.77
CA LYS A 77 5.32 6.66 22.80
C LYS A 77 4.14 6.57 23.76
N ASP A 78 4.40 6.63 25.07
CA ASP A 78 3.37 6.68 26.12
C ASP A 78 2.31 5.57 26.01
N GLY A 79 2.73 4.35 25.64
CA GLY A 79 1.84 3.19 25.45
C GLY A 79 1.09 3.15 24.10
N ILE A 80 1.23 4.18 23.26
CA ILE A 80 0.66 4.25 21.92
C ILE A 80 1.67 3.67 20.92
N LYS A 81 1.23 2.72 20.09
CA LYS A 81 1.99 2.23 18.94
C LYS A 81 1.36 2.75 17.64
N VAL A 82 2.16 3.35 16.77
CA VAL A 82 1.74 3.88 15.47
C VAL A 82 2.59 3.25 14.37
N ARG A 83 1.93 2.81 13.29
CA ARG A 83 2.57 2.42 12.03
C ARG A 83 2.37 3.57 11.04
N ILE A 84 3.45 4.14 10.52
CA ILE A 84 3.43 5.34 9.70
C ILE A 84 3.37 4.93 8.23
N ILE A 85 2.15 4.77 7.71
CA ILE A 85 1.89 4.39 6.31
C ILE A 85 2.33 5.50 5.35
N ALA A 86 1.98 6.74 5.64
CA ALA A 86 2.37 7.94 4.89
C ALA A 86 2.50 9.14 5.84
N GLY A 87 3.32 10.12 5.46
CA GLY A 87 3.57 11.30 6.29
C GLY A 87 4.53 11.03 7.45
N GLU A 88 4.28 11.65 8.59
CA GLU A 88 5.12 11.59 9.79
C GLU A 88 4.25 11.55 11.05
N SER A 89 4.66 10.78 12.05
CA SER A 89 4.06 10.78 13.37
C SER A 89 5.09 10.37 14.42
N LEU A 90 5.01 10.97 15.61
CA LEU A 90 5.91 10.69 16.74
C LEU A 90 7.41 10.77 16.37
N GLY A 91 7.79 11.65 15.43
CA GLY A 91 9.16 11.82 14.96
C GLY A 91 9.66 10.75 13.97
N ALA A 92 8.82 9.80 13.58
CA ALA A 92 9.12 8.80 12.56
C ALA A 92 8.38 9.13 11.25
N LYS A 93 9.09 9.02 10.12
CA LYS A 93 8.59 9.40 8.79
C LYS A 93 8.50 8.19 7.87
N SER A 94 7.42 8.12 7.08
CA SER A 94 7.26 7.09 6.05
C SER A 94 8.20 7.31 4.87
N ALA A 95 8.67 6.21 4.28
CA ALA A 95 9.41 6.21 3.02
C ALA A 95 8.49 6.36 1.78
N ILE A 96 7.18 6.28 1.95
CA ILE A 96 6.22 6.43 0.85
C ILE A 96 6.27 7.84 0.29
N TYR A 97 6.45 7.94 -1.03
CA TYR A 97 6.22 9.17 -1.75
C TYR A 97 4.73 9.35 -2.06
N THR A 98 4.12 10.40 -1.51
CA THR A 98 2.74 10.82 -1.80
C THR A 98 2.73 11.93 -2.84
N ARG A 99 1.97 11.74 -3.94
CA ARG A 99 1.85 12.75 -5.02
C ARG A 99 0.77 13.81 -4.77
N THR A 100 -0.12 13.52 -3.84
CA THR A 100 -1.16 14.41 -3.34
C THR A 100 -0.82 14.77 -1.91
#